data_AF-A0A949GPJ5-F1
#
_entry.id   AF-A0A949GPJ5-F1
#
_cell.length_a   1.000
_cell.length_b   1.000
_cell.length_c   1.000
_cell.angle_alpha   90.00
_cell.angle_beta   90.00
_cell.angle_gamma   90.00
#
_symmetry.space_group_name_H-M   'P 1'
#
loop_
_entity.id
_entity.type
_entity.pdbx_description
1 polymer ?
#
loop_
_entity_poly.entity_id
_entity_poly.type
_entity_poly.pdbx_seq_one_letter_code
_entity_poly.pdbx_strand_id
1 'polypeptide(L)'
;LAPGRILGAEFAAIFLIFTSQAWNMAFSFYQSLRTVPSELEEAGRLFGLNAWARFWRIEVPFGMPQLIWNMMMSMSGAWFMLVVSEAFTVGNTSITLPGIGSYIAAAIAAKSLKAIVWAILAMLVVIIIFDQLLFRPLVAWADRFRIDAEPGDEATESWALAMFRRSKLIDAIGAPFDRLMHWSYQLTPPARRQGARSVSPIRPWIIDAVWYACLGGVVLYALWQIAHFAAIPLGAGELINVVLRGFATLTRVLVLIALASAIWTPIGIYVGLRPHLSRIVQPVAQFLSAFPANLLFPIVVSLIVMWKLNPNIWLSPLMVLGTQWYILFNVIAGASALPHELRDASDNFQIKGWLWWRKVALPAVFPYYVTGAITASGGSWNAAIVAEIVEWGHNTLRAYGLGSYITDASTAGDFRKIVLGIAVMSFFVVVVNRLFWRPLYWYAERKFRLG
;
A
#
# COMPACT_ATOMS: atom_id res chain seq x y z
N LEU A 1 17.58 20.15 -10.97
CA LEU A 1 17.66 18.90 -11.76
C LEU A 1 17.78 19.31 -13.22
N ALA A 2 18.87 18.95 -13.90
CA ALA A 2 19.30 19.59 -15.15
C ALA A 2 18.30 19.36 -16.32
N PRO A 3 17.84 20.41 -17.02
CA PRO A 3 16.94 20.28 -18.15
C PRO A 3 17.63 19.53 -19.32
N GLY A 4 16.91 18.60 -19.96
CA GLY A 4 17.33 17.95 -21.19
C GLY A 4 18.08 16.61 -21.07
N ARG A 5 18.38 16.11 -19.87
CA ARG A 5 18.93 14.76 -19.69
C ARG A 5 17.85 13.83 -19.16
N ILE A 6 17.48 12.82 -19.97
CA ILE A 6 16.56 11.71 -19.64
C ILE A 6 16.81 11.19 -18.21
N LEU A 7 18.08 11.09 -17.81
CA LEU A 7 18.50 10.67 -16.46
C LEU A 7 17.79 11.41 -15.31
N GLY A 8 17.56 12.72 -15.40
CA GLY A 8 16.90 13.47 -14.32
C GLY A 8 15.43 13.07 -14.15
N ALA A 9 14.75 12.82 -15.27
CA ALA A 9 13.38 12.33 -15.29
C ALA A 9 13.31 10.87 -14.83
N GLU A 10 14.26 10.03 -15.23
CA GLU A 10 14.37 8.63 -14.76
C GLU A 10 14.54 8.56 -13.24
N PHE A 11 15.42 9.38 -12.65
CA PHE A 11 15.56 9.43 -11.19
C PHE A 11 14.29 9.92 -10.48
N ALA A 12 13.57 10.87 -11.07
CA ALA A 12 12.30 11.34 -10.54
C ALA A 12 11.22 10.24 -10.60
N ALA A 13 11.16 9.47 -11.70
CA ALA A 13 10.27 8.33 -11.85
C ALA A 13 10.60 7.22 -10.85
N ILE A 14 11.88 6.82 -10.73
CA ILE A 14 12.34 5.84 -9.74
C ILE A 14 11.98 6.29 -8.32
N PHE A 15 12.20 7.57 -8.00
CA PHE A 15 11.84 8.12 -6.70
C PHE A 15 10.34 8.06 -6.44
N LEU A 16 9.50 8.40 -7.42
CA LEU A 16 8.05 8.32 -7.30
C LEU A 16 7.59 6.86 -7.10
N ILE A 17 8.13 5.93 -7.90
CA ILE A 17 7.81 4.49 -7.80
C ILE A 17 8.27 3.94 -6.44
N PHE A 18 9.47 4.27 -5.98
CA PHE A 18 10.00 3.81 -4.70
C PHE A 18 9.17 4.34 -3.53
N THR A 19 8.89 5.65 -3.50
CA THR A 19 8.14 6.27 -2.40
C THR A 19 6.70 5.78 -2.33
N SER A 20 6.11 5.37 -3.46
CA SER A 20 4.76 4.79 -3.50
C SER A 20 4.61 3.43 -2.80
N GLN A 21 5.71 2.69 -2.63
CA GLN A 21 5.69 1.32 -2.07
C GLN A 21 6.48 1.16 -0.76
N ALA A 22 7.56 1.95 -0.58
CA ALA A 22 8.52 1.74 0.51
C ALA A 22 7.89 1.86 1.91
N TRP A 23 6.96 2.81 2.10
CA TRP A 23 6.37 3.08 3.40
C TRP A 23 5.49 1.95 3.92
N ASN A 24 4.66 1.34 3.06
CA ASN A 24 3.80 0.24 3.47
C ASN A 24 4.62 -0.99 3.92
N MET A 25 5.67 -1.33 3.17
CA MET A 25 6.60 -2.39 3.54
C MET A 25 7.37 -2.07 4.84
N ALA A 26 7.87 -0.83 4.99
CA ALA A 26 8.61 -0.40 6.16
C ALA A 26 7.77 -0.46 7.44
N PHE A 27 6.52 0.05 7.39
CA PHE A 27 5.62 0.00 8.55
C PHE A 27 5.19 -1.41 8.90
N SER A 28 4.89 -2.25 7.90
CA SER A 28 4.58 -3.66 8.12
C SER A 28 5.74 -4.39 8.78
N PHE A 29 6.97 -4.23 8.26
CA PHE A 29 8.14 -4.86 8.84
C PHE A 29 8.37 -4.38 10.27
N TYR A 30 8.31 -3.07 10.51
CA TYR A 30 8.43 -2.50 11.86
C TYR A 30 7.40 -3.04 12.84
N GLN A 31 6.14 -3.20 12.41
CA GLN A 31 5.10 -3.78 13.24
C GLN A 31 5.42 -5.23 13.58
N SER A 32 5.82 -6.05 12.59
CA SER A 32 6.21 -7.45 12.82
C SER A 32 7.36 -7.56 13.82
N LEU A 33 8.36 -6.67 13.74
CA LEU A 33 9.47 -6.65 14.69
C LEU A 33 9.02 -6.38 16.14
N ARG A 34 7.94 -5.59 16.32
CA ARG A 34 7.38 -5.29 17.65
C ARG A 34 6.48 -6.39 18.21
N THR A 35 6.06 -7.34 17.38
CA THR A 35 5.19 -8.45 17.79
C THR A 35 5.93 -9.77 17.88
N VAL A 36 7.27 -9.76 17.81
CA VAL A 36 8.09 -10.96 18.05
C VAL A 36 7.83 -11.45 19.49
N PRO A 37 7.43 -12.73 19.68
CA PRO A 37 7.20 -13.29 21.00
C PRO A 37 8.46 -13.25 21.87
N SER A 38 8.29 -12.98 23.17
CA SER A 38 9.39 -12.90 24.14
C SER A 38 10.18 -14.21 24.23
N GLU A 39 9.54 -15.35 23.99
CA GLU A 39 10.12 -16.68 24.05
C GLU A 39 11.19 -16.87 22.97
N LEU A 40 10.95 -16.33 21.76
CA LEU A 40 11.95 -16.35 20.68
C LEU A 40 13.13 -15.44 21.00
N GLU A 41 12.89 -14.27 21.60
CA GLU A 41 13.97 -13.41 22.06
C GLU A 41 14.82 -14.05 23.15
N GLU A 42 14.17 -14.68 24.13
CA GLU A 42 14.82 -15.38 25.24
C GLU A 42 15.62 -16.58 24.75
N ALA A 43 15.05 -17.38 23.85
CA ALA A 43 15.77 -18.47 23.18
C ALA A 43 17.03 -17.93 22.47
N GLY A 44 16.90 -16.83 21.72
CA GLY A 44 18.03 -16.21 21.06
C GLY A 44 19.14 -15.77 22.03
N ARG A 45 18.77 -15.24 23.20
CA ARG A 45 19.72 -14.89 24.27
C ARG A 45 20.39 -16.13 24.87
N LEU A 46 19.64 -17.21 25.10
CA LEU A 46 20.16 -18.49 25.61
C LEU A 46 21.16 -19.13 24.63
N PHE A 47 20.88 -19.06 23.32
CA PHE A 47 21.77 -19.55 22.27
C PHE A 47 22.98 -18.63 22.00
N GLY A 48 23.06 -17.47 22.65
CA GLY A 48 24.18 -16.54 22.48
C GLY A 48 24.17 -15.77 21.16
N LEU A 49 22.98 -15.52 20.60
CA LEU A 49 22.84 -14.66 19.43
C LEU A 49 23.13 -13.21 19.81
N ASN A 50 24.09 -12.58 19.11
CA ASN A 50 24.27 -11.14 19.16
C ASN A 50 23.10 -10.41 18.45
N ALA A 51 23.01 -9.09 18.58
CA ALA A 51 21.89 -8.32 18.00
C ALA A 51 21.75 -8.48 16.48
N TRP A 52 22.87 -8.59 15.75
CA TRP A 52 22.86 -8.78 14.30
C TRP A 52 22.37 -10.17 13.89
N ALA A 53 22.85 -11.21 14.59
CA ALA A 53 22.41 -12.58 14.38
C ALA A 53 20.93 -12.74 14.78
N ARG A 54 20.49 -12.10 15.87
CA ARG A 54 19.08 -12.06 16.27
C ARG A 54 18.20 -11.39 15.20
N PHE A 55 18.65 -10.26 14.65
CA PHE A 55 17.95 -9.56 13.58
C PHE A 55 17.71 -10.49 12.38
N TRP A 56 18.74 -11.17 11.88
CA TRP A 56 18.60 -12.00 10.68
C TRP A 56 18.08 -13.43 10.90
N ARG A 57 18.24 -14.00 12.10
CA ARG A 57 17.83 -15.40 12.40
C ARG A 57 16.46 -15.52 13.06
N ILE A 58 15.99 -14.48 13.72
CA ILE A 58 14.71 -14.49 14.45
C ILE A 58 13.79 -13.42 13.87
N GLU A 59 14.20 -12.15 13.99
CA GLU A 59 13.35 -11.00 13.69
C GLU A 59 12.95 -10.92 12.20
N VAL A 60 13.91 -11.05 11.27
CA VAL A 60 13.66 -11.06 9.82
C VAL A 60 12.78 -12.25 9.41
N PRO A 61 13.13 -13.52 9.72
CA PRO A 61 12.28 -14.67 9.43
C PRO A 61 10.86 -14.55 9.95
N PHE A 62 10.69 -14.07 11.18
CA PHE A 62 9.38 -13.81 11.77
C PHE A 62 8.58 -12.76 10.97
N GLY A 63 9.23 -11.68 10.53
CA GLY A 63 8.60 -10.63 9.73
C GLY A 63 8.41 -10.96 8.26
N MET A 64 9.07 -11.98 7.72
CA MET A 64 9.08 -12.30 6.28
C MET A 64 7.69 -12.57 5.68
N PRO A 65 6.81 -13.39 6.29
CA PRO A 65 5.47 -13.63 5.74
C PRO A 65 4.69 -12.33 5.54
N GLN A 66 4.71 -11.44 6.55
CA GLN A 66 4.00 -10.17 6.44
C GLN A 66 4.66 -9.17 5.51
N LEU A 67 5.99 -9.15 5.46
CA LEU A 67 6.74 -8.30 4.53
C LEU A 67 6.43 -8.67 3.08
N ILE A 68 6.42 -9.96 2.74
CA ILE A 68 6.11 -10.44 1.39
C ILE A 68 4.67 -10.13 1.01
N TRP A 69 3.72 -10.33 1.93
CA TRP A 69 2.33 -9.94 1.72
C TRP A 69 2.17 -8.45 1.42
N ASN A 70 2.82 -7.60 2.22
CA ASN A 70 2.78 -6.15 2.03
C ASN A 70 3.54 -5.70 0.78
N MET A 71 4.61 -6.40 0.39
CA MET A 71 5.31 -6.16 -0.88
C MET A 71 4.39 -6.39 -2.07
N MET A 72 3.64 -7.50 -2.07
CA MET A 72 2.67 -7.81 -3.12
C MET A 72 1.58 -6.74 -3.24
N MET A 73 1.02 -6.32 -2.10
CA MET A 73 0.03 -5.23 -2.06
C MET A 73 0.62 -3.89 -2.54
N SER A 74 1.87 -3.59 -2.18
CA SER A 74 2.53 -2.34 -2.54
C SER A 74 2.91 -2.28 -4.02
N MET A 75 3.09 -3.44 -4.67
CA MET A 75 3.41 -3.50 -6.10
C MET A 75 2.29 -2.91 -6.97
N SER A 76 1.02 -3.08 -6.60
CA SER A 76 -0.09 -2.44 -7.31
C SER A 76 0.07 -0.91 -7.36
N GLY A 77 0.44 -0.31 -6.22
CA GLY A 77 0.74 1.13 -6.13
C GLY A 77 1.96 1.53 -6.97
N ALA A 78 2.99 0.69 -7.01
CA ALA A 78 4.17 0.90 -7.84
C ALA A 78 3.85 0.89 -9.33
N TRP A 79 3.05 -0.05 -9.81
CA TRP A 79 2.60 -0.10 -11.21
C TRP A 79 1.74 1.12 -11.57
N PHE A 80 0.83 1.51 -10.68
CA PHE A 80 0.02 2.71 -10.86
C PHE A 80 0.90 3.95 -11.04
N MET A 81 1.89 4.15 -10.15
CA MET A 81 2.80 5.30 -10.22
C MET A 81 3.79 5.22 -11.37
N LEU A 82 4.22 4.02 -11.78
CA LEU A 82 5.05 3.83 -12.96
C LEU A 82 4.35 4.39 -14.21
N VAL A 83 3.10 4.00 -14.45
CA VAL A 83 2.30 4.48 -15.59
C VAL A 83 2.17 6.00 -15.59
N VAL A 84 1.97 6.62 -14.43
CA VAL A 84 1.86 8.09 -14.29
C VAL A 84 3.22 8.78 -14.48
N SER A 85 4.30 8.17 -13.99
CA SER A 85 5.65 8.76 -14.05
C SER A 85 6.26 8.78 -15.45
N GLU A 86 5.80 7.89 -16.33
CA GLU A 86 6.36 7.74 -17.68
C GLU A 86 5.80 8.76 -18.68
N ALA A 87 4.69 9.44 -18.36
CA ALA A 87 4.12 10.48 -19.21
C ALA A 87 3.38 11.54 -18.38
N PHE A 88 4.00 12.71 -18.24
CA PHE A 88 3.38 13.85 -17.56
C PHE A 88 3.85 15.19 -18.13
N THR A 89 3.05 16.24 -17.94
CA THR A 89 3.34 17.59 -18.43
C THR A 89 3.39 18.56 -17.27
N VAL A 90 4.44 19.39 -17.22
CA VAL A 90 4.59 20.48 -16.25
C VAL A 90 4.90 21.77 -16.98
N GLY A 91 3.96 22.72 -16.96
CA GLY A 91 4.05 23.94 -17.75
C GLY A 91 4.30 23.64 -19.22
N ASN A 92 5.38 24.21 -19.77
CA ASN A 92 5.78 24.02 -21.17
C ASN A 92 6.65 22.77 -21.42
N THR A 93 6.90 21.95 -20.40
CA THR A 93 7.76 20.77 -20.51
C THR A 93 6.93 19.49 -20.40
N SER A 94 6.78 18.77 -21.51
CA SER A 94 6.25 17.40 -21.53
C SER A 94 7.39 16.41 -21.38
N ILE A 95 7.35 15.57 -20.35
CA ILE A 95 8.33 14.51 -20.11
C ILE A 95 7.68 13.18 -20.46
N THR A 96 8.30 12.46 -21.40
CA THR A 96 7.89 11.11 -21.80
C THR A 96 9.08 10.17 -21.68
N LEU A 97 8.99 9.21 -20.76
CA LEU A 97 9.95 8.12 -20.60
C LEU A 97 9.48 6.90 -21.38
N PRO A 98 10.39 6.06 -21.90
CA PRO A 98 10.00 4.84 -22.62
C PRO A 98 9.33 3.86 -21.66
N GLY A 99 8.09 3.46 -21.97
CA GLY A 99 7.37 2.50 -21.14
C GLY A 99 5.90 2.38 -21.50
N ILE A 100 5.15 1.66 -20.67
CA ILE A 100 3.73 1.37 -20.91
C ILE A 100 2.86 2.61 -20.73
N GLY A 101 3.24 3.51 -19.83
CA GLY A 101 2.55 4.77 -19.57
C GLY A 101 2.64 5.73 -20.75
N SER A 102 3.82 5.89 -21.36
CA SER A 102 3.96 6.71 -22.58
C SER A 102 3.26 6.10 -23.80
N TYR A 103 3.25 4.77 -23.93
CA TYR A 103 2.48 4.08 -24.95
C TYR A 103 0.96 4.35 -24.81
N ILE A 104 0.44 4.33 -23.58
CA ILE A 104 -0.97 4.61 -23.31
C ILE A 104 -1.31 6.08 -23.50
N ALA A 105 -0.45 7.00 -23.08
CA ALA A 105 -0.63 8.42 -23.36
C ALA A 105 -0.76 8.69 -24.86
N ALA A 106 0.09 8.06 -25.68
CA ALA A 106 -0.01 8.12 -27.14
C ALA A 106 -1.31 7.49 -27.66
N ALA A 107 -1.74 6.35 -27.11
CA ALA A 107 -2.98 5.69 -27.49
C ALA A 107 -4.24 6.51 -27.13
N ILE A 108 -4.23 7.19 -25.98
CA ILE A 108 -5.27 8.13 -25.54
C ILE A 108 -5.36 9.31 -26.51
N ALA A 109 -4.22 9.90 -26.87
CA ALA A 109 -4.16 11.00 -27.84
C ALA A 109 -4.72 10.58 -29.21
N ALA A 110 -4.39 9.37 -29.66
CA ALA A 110 -4.89 8.78 -30.91
C ALA A 110 -6.33 8.21 -30.82
N LYS A 111 -6.96 8.22 -29.64
CA LYS A 111 -8.26 7.58 -29.34
C LYS A 111 -8.33 6.11 -29.78
N SER A 112 -7.21 5.38 -29.74
CA SER A 112 -7.11 4.01 -30.22
C SER A 112 -7.38 3.00 -29.11
N LEU A 113 -8.63 2.53 -29.00
CA LEU A 113 -9.00 1.46 -28.06
C LEU A 113 -8.20 0.17 -28.30
N LYS A 114 -7.87 -0.13 -29.57
CA LYS A 114 -7.05 -1.30 -29.91
C LYS A 114 -5.66 -1.22 -29.27
N ALA A 115 -5.01 -0.06 -29.31
CA ALA A 115 -3.71 0.12 -28.67
C ALA A 115 -3.83 -0.01 -27.14
N ILE A 116 -4.87 0.54 -26.53
CA ILE A 116 -5.11 0.39 -25.08
C ILE A 116 -5.30 -1.09 -24.68
N VAL A 117 -6.04 -1.86 -25.47
CA VAL A 117 -6.19 -3.31 -25.23
C VAL A 117 -4.84 -4.02 -25.32
N TRP A 118 -3.99 -3.68 -26.30
CA TRP A 118 -2.63 -4.24 -26.37
C TRP A 118 -1.77 -3.87 -25.16
N ALA A 119 -1.87 -2.64 -24.66
CA ALA A 119 -1.18 -2.23 -23.45
C ALA A 119 -1.67 -3.03 -22.22
N ILE A 120 -2.99 -3.17 -22.05
CA ILE A 120 -3.60 -3.98 -20.98
C ILE A 120 -3.13 -5.43 -21.05
N LEU A 121 -3.11 -6.03 -22.24
CA LEU A 121 -2.63 -7.41 -22.46
C LEU A 121 -1.14 -7.55 -22.16
N ALA A 122 -0.32 -6.59 -22.58
CA ALA A 122 1.10 -6.57 -22.26
C ALA A 122 1.32 -6.48 -20.75
N MET A 123 0.61 -5.60 -20.05
CA MET A 123 0.69 -5.49 -18.60
C MET A 123 0.23 -6.78 -17.92
N LEU A 124 -0.84 -7.41 -18.41
CA LEU A 124 -1.32 -8.69 -17.90
C LEU A 124 -0.22 -9.76 -17.94
N VAL A 125 0.49 -9.85 -19.06
CA VAL A 125 1.63 -10.77 -19.21
C VAL A 125 2.75 -10.44 -18.22
N VAL A 126 3.11 -9.16 -18.07
CA VAL A 126 4.13 -8.74 -17.08
C VAL A 126 3.71 -9.14 -15.67
N ILE A 127 2.45 -8.88 -15.28
CA ILE A 127 1.94 -9.24 -13.94
C ILE A 127 1.98 -10.76 -13.74
N ILE A 128 1.57 -11.55 -14.73
CA ILE A 128 1.66 -13.02 -14.65
C ILE A 128 3.11 -13.47 -14.46
N ILE A 129 4.06 -12.89 -15.21
CA ILE A 129 5.48 -13.23 -15.07
C ILE A 129 5.99 -12.89 -13.66
N PHE A 130 5.68 -11.71 -13.15
CA PHE A 130 6.07 -11.30 -11.80
C PHE A 130 5.41 -12.17 -10.71
N ASP A 131 4.12 -12.45 -10.83
CA ASP A 131 3.39 -13.33 -9.92
C ASP A 131 4.02 -14.74 -9.87
N GLN A 132 4.28 -15.34 -11.03
CA GLN A 132 4.79 -16.72 -11.13
C GLN A 132 6.27 -16.85 -10.76
N LEU A 133 7.12 -15.89 -11.17
CA LEU A 133 8.57 -16.01 -10.99
C LEU A 133 9.08 -15.34 -9.71
N LEU A 134 8.38 -14.34 -9.16
CA LEU A 134 8.81 -13.62 -7.98
C LEU A 134 7.92 -13.94 -6.77
N PHE A 135 6.64 -13.63 -6.82
CA PHE A 135 5.80 -13.67 -5.62
C PHE A 135 5.39 -15.07 -5.18
N ARG A 136 4.85 -15.91 -6.07
CA ARG A 136 4.46 -17.28 -5.70
C ARG A 136 5.61 -18.07 -5.08
N PRO A 137 6.84 -18.03 -5.63
CA PRO A 137 8.00 -18.65 -4.99
C PRO A 137 8.32 -18.06 -3.61
N LEU A 138 8.25 -16.73 -3.45
CA LEU A 138 8.51 -16.07 -2.17
C LEU A 138 7.47 -16.43 -1.11
N VAL A 139 6.18 -16.48 -1.46
CA VAL A 139 5.10 -16.88 -0.56
C VAL A 139 5.26 -18.33 -0.14
N ALA A 140 5.48 -19.24 -1.10
CA ALA A 140 5.77 -20.66 -0.82
C ALA A 140 7.02 -20.85 0.04
N TRP A 141 8.04 -20.01 -0.15
CA TRP A 141 9.24 -20.02 0.66
C TRP A 141 8.99 -19.51 2.08
N ALA A 142 8.15 -18.49 2.25
CA ALA A 142 7.86 -17.85 3.54
C ALA A 142 6.93 -18.67 4.43
N ASP A 143 6.15 -19.59 3.87
CA ASP A 143 5.23 -20.48 4.59
C ASP A 143 5.93 -21.22 5.75
N ARG A 144 7.22 -21.56 5.60
CA ARG A 144 8.04 -22.20 6.64
C ARG A 144 8.27 -21.36 7.91
N PHE A 145 7.97 -20.06 7.87
CA PHE A 145 8.16 -19.14 8.99
C PHE A 145 6.86 -18.82 9.72
N ARG A 146 5.72 -19.38 9.29
CA ARG A 146 4.44 -19.22 10.00
C ARG A 146 4.46 -20.04 11.29
N ILE A 147 4.20 -19.37 12.41
CA ILE A 147 4.20 -19.99 13.75
C ILE A 147 2.84 -20.61 14.08
N ASP A 148 1.75 -20.04 13.55
CA ASP A 148 0.37 -20.47 13.82
C ASP A 148 -0.19 -21.45 12.76
N ALA A 149 0.65 -22.28 12.15
CA ALA A 149 0.18 -23.26 11.17
C ALA A 149 -0.61 -24.37 11.87
N GLU A 150 -1.93 -24.43 11.63
CA GLU A 150 -2.78 -25.50 12.14
C GLU A 150 -2.48 -26.84 11.45
N PRO A 151 -2.64 -27.98 12.14
CA PRO A 151 -2.54 -29.30 11.52
C PRO A 151 -3.59 -29.45 10.41
N GLY A 152 -3.18 -29.41 9.14
CA GLY A 152 -4.07 -29.53 7.97
C GLY A 152 -3.98 -28.38 6.96
N ASP A 153 -3.18 -27.35 7.23
CA ASP A 153 -2.83 -26.35 6.21
C ASP A 153 -1.97 -27.02 5.12
N GLU A 154 -2.51 -27.10 3.89
CA GLU A 154 -1.76 -27.56 2.73
C GLU A 154 -0.63 -26.56 2.44
N ALA A 155 0.61 -27.07 2.37
CA ALA A 155 1.76 -26.25 2.06
C ALA A 155 1.57 -25.54 0.72
N THR A 156 1.89 -24.24 0.66
CA THR A 156 1.78 -23.49 -0.59
C THR A 156 2.86 -23.98 -1.56
N GLU A 157 2.49 -24.73 -2.61
CA GLU A 157 3.43 -25.22 -3.61
C GLU A 157 3.68 -24.21 -4.74
N SER A 158 4.94 -24.14 -5.21
CA SER A 158 5.33 -23.31 -6.35
C SER A 158 6.33 -24.06 -7.24
N TRP A 159 5.96 -24.22 -8.52
CA TRP A 159 6.83 -24.84 -9.52
C TRP A 159 8.14 -24.06 -9.71
N ALA A 160 8.07 -22.73 -9.68
CA ALA A 160 9.24 -21.88 -9.86
C ALA A 160 10.17 -21.97 -8.64
N LEU A 161 9.63 -22.10 -7.42
CA LEU A 161 10.46 -22.41 -6.24
C LEU A 161 11.17 -23.76 -6.37
N ALA A 162 10.46 -24.79 -6.85
CA ALA A 162 11.05 -26.10 -7.10
C ALA A 162 12.16 -26.04 -8.18
N MET A 163 11.95 -25.25 -9.23
CA MET A 163 12.97 -24.96 -10.25
C MET A 163 14.17 -24.22 -9.64
N PHE A 164 13.93 -23.20 -8.82
CA PHE A 164 15.00 -22.40 -8.21
C PHE A 164 15.88 -23.24 -7.30
N ARG A 165 15.30 -24.09 -6.45
CA ARG A 165 16.03 -25.01 -5.57
C ARG A 165 16.83 -26.09 -6.31
N ARG A 166 16.50 -26.37 -7.57
CA ARG A 166 17.22 -27.33 -8.43
C ARG A 166 18.26 -26.66 -9.32
N SER A 167 18.28 -25.33 -9.39
CA SER A 167 19.11 -24.57 -10.32
C SER A 167 20.48 -24.25 -9.72
N LYS A 168 21.52 -24.88 -10.26
CA LYS A 168 22.92 -24.60 -9.88
C LYS A 168 23.34 -23.15 -10.12
N LEU A 169 22.72 -22.47 -11.09
CA LEU A 169 22.99 -21.06 -11.36
C LEU A 169 22.49 -20.17 -10.22
N ILE A 170 21.29 -20.45 -9.71
CA ILE A 170 20.72 -19.68 -8.60
C ILE A 170 21.50 -19.95 -7.33
N ASP A 171 21.90 -21.21 -7.09
CA ASP A 171 22.81 -21.54 -5.99
C ASP A 171 24.15 -20.78 -6.11
N ALA A 172 24.72 -20.68 -7.32
CA ALA A 172 25.95 -19.93 -7.56
C ALA A 172 25.80 -18.42 -7.30
N ILE A 173 24.65 -17.84 -7.65
CA ILE A 173 24.32 -16.42 -7.39
C ILE A 173 24.05 -16.19 -5.89
N GLY A 174 23.43 -17.15 -5.20
CA GLY A 174 23.13 -17.09 -3.76
C GLY A 174 24.34 -17.37 -2.87
N ALA A 175 25.29 -18.18 -3.31
CA ALA A 175 26.44 -18.61 -2.51
C ALA A 175 27.30 -17.48 -1.91
N PRO A 176 27.53 -16.33 -2.58
CA PRO A 176 28.20 -15.18 -1.97
C PRO A 176 27.38 -14.58 -0.82
N PHE A 177 26.06 -14.46 -1.00
CA PHE A 177 25.16 -13.94 0.02
C PHE A 177 25.08 -14.89 1.22
N ASP A 178 24.96 -16.19 0.98
CA ASP A 178 24.98 -17.20 2.04
C ASP A 178 26.30 -17.18 2.81
N ARG A 179 27.45 -17.08 2.12
CA ARG A 179 28.75 -16.96 2.78
C ARG A 179 28.86 -15.69 3.62
N LEU A 180 28.39 -14.55 3.11
CA LEU A 180 28.36 -13.29 3.84
C LEU A 180 27.48 -13.39 5.09
N MET A 181 26.31 -14.00 4.96
CA MET A 181 25.38 -14.20 6.08
C MET A 181 25.99 -15.12 7.14
N HIS A 182 26.52 -16.29 6.75
CA HIS A 182 27.18 -17.21 7.68
C HIS A 182 28.39 -16.59 8.37
N TRP A 183 29.19 -15.78 7.66
CA TRP A 183 30.30 -15.03 8.24
C TRP A 183 29.84 -13.98 9.27
N SER A 184 28.67 -13.38 9.05
CA SER A 184 28.11 -12.37 9.95
C SER A 184 27.49 -12.94 11.24
N TYR A 185 27.30 -14.27 11.33
CA TYR A 185 26.74 -14.94 12.51
C TYR A 185 27.84 -15.53 13.40
N GLN A 186 28.35 -14.73 14.34
CA GLN A 186 29.13 -15.28 15.44
C GLN A 186 28.17 -15.78 16.52
N LEU A 187 28.02 -17.10 16.62
CA LEU A 187 27.41 -17.75 17.78
C LEU A 187 28.44 -17.73 18.89
N THR A 188 28.27 -16.84 19.86
CA THR A 188 29.10 -16.84 21.07
C THR A 188 28.16 -17.20 22.21
N PRO A 189 28.07 -18.50 22.59
CA PRO A 189 27.27 -18.92 23.72
C PRO A 189 27.61 -18.02 24.91
N PRO A 190 26.62 -17.49 25.66
CA PRO A 190 26.94 -16.63 26.78
C PRO A 190 27.79 -17.46 27.74
N ALA A 191 29.04 -17.06 27.96
CA ALA A 191 29.83 -17.64 29.05
C ALA A 191 28.96 -17.52 30.30
N ARG A 192 28.72 -18.63 31.01
CA ARG A 192 27.86 -18.74 32.19
C ARG A 192 28.32 -17.76 33.29
N ARG A 193 28.00 -16.49 33.13
CA ARG A 193 28.23 -15.43 34.11
C ARG A 193 26.95 -15.32 34.92
N GLN A 194 26.95 -16.06 36.03
CA GLN A 194 26.11 -15.74 37.16
C GLN A 194 26.38 -14.28 37.55
N GLY A 195 25.36 -13.44 37.45
CA GLY A 195 25.45 -12.02 37.74
C GLY A 195 24.62 -11.24 36.76
N ALA A 196 23.35 -11.05 37.10
CA ALA A 196 22.49 -10.05 36.48
C ALA A 196 23.12 -8.66 36.68
N ARG A 197 24.06 -8.28 35.81
CA ARG A 197 24.33 -6.87 35.57
C ARG A 197 23.21 -6.41 34.66
N SER A 198 22.28 -5.64 35.21
CA SER A 198 21.42 -4.76 34.45
C SER A 198 22.33 -3.82 33.65
N VAL A 199 22.73 -4.24 32.46
CA VAL A 199 23.29 -3.32 31.48
C VAL A 199 22.10 -2.45 31.08
N SER A 200 21.88 -1.36 31.82
CA SER A 200 21.07 -0.26 31.31
C SER A 200 21.70 0.08 29.97
N PRO A 201 20.97 -0.05 28.84
CA PRO A 201 21.51 0.38 27.58
C PRO A 201 21.80 1.86 27.76
N ILE A 202 23.08 2.23 27.79
CA ILE A 202 23.49 3.61 27.61
C ILE A 202 23.12 3.89 26.16
N ARG A 203 21.84 4.19 25.91
CA ARG A 203 21.41 4.82 24.67
C ARG A 203 22.16 6.13 24.66
N PRO A 204 23.07 6.36 23.72
CA PRO A 204 23.75 7.64 23.65
C PRO A 204 22.68 8.66 23.27
N TRP A 205 22.12 9.32 24.27
CA TRP A 205 21.15 10.41 24.13
C TRP A 205 21.66 11.49 23.17
N ILE A 206 22.98 11.57 22.98
CA ILE A 206 23.66 12.39 21.98
C ILE A 206 23.32 11.96 20.55
N ILE A 207 23.30 10.66 20.23
CA ILE A 207 22.90 10.18 18.90
C ILE A 207 21.43 10.50 18.66
N ASP A 208 20.57 10.24 19.65
CA ASP A 208 19.15 10.57 19.56
C ASP A 208 18.98 12.10 19.41
N ALA A 209 19.67 12.91 20.21
CA ALA A 209 19.60 14.37 20.16
C ALA A 209 20.11 14.93 18.83
N VAL A 210 21.25 14.43 18.31
CA VAL A 210 21.78 14.82 17.00
C VAL A 210 20.82 14.42 15.89
N TRP A 211 20.24 13.22 15.96
CA TRP A 211 19.25 12.76 14.99
C TRP A 211 17.99 13.65 15.00
N TYR A 212 17.42 13.92 16.18
CA TYR A 212 16.27 14.79 16.32
C TYR A 212 16.57 16.25 15.95
N ALA A 213 17.79 16.75 16.21
CA ALA A 213 18.22 18.08 15.80
C ALA A 213 18.37 18.18 14.28
N CYS A 214 19.00 17.20 13.63
CA CYS A 214 19.06 17.12 12.17
C CYS A 214 17.67 17.04 11.54
N LEU A 215 16.81 16.17 12.07
CA LEU A 215 15.43 16.04 11.60
C LEU A 215 14.65 17.35 11.79
N GLY A 216 14.76 17.97 12.97
CA GLY A 216 14.16 19.27 13.26
C GLY A 216 14.67 20.36 12.32
N GLY A 217 15.97 20.40 12.04
CA GLY A 217 16.58 21.33 11.10
C GLY A 217 16.06 21.16 9.67
N VAL A 218 15.95 19.92 9.18
CA VAL A 218 15.37 19.61 7.86
C VAL A 218 13.90 20.05 7.79
N VAL A 219 13.11 19.74 8.83
CA VAL A 219 11.70 20.14 8.91
C VAL A 219 11.57 21.66 8.95
N LEU A 220 12.36 22.36 9.76
CA LEU A 220 12.35 23.81 9.86
C LEU A 220 12.79 24.47 8.54
N TYR A 221 13.80 23.93 7.86
CA TYR A 221 14.21 24.40 6.54
C TYR A 221 13.12 24.21 5.49
N ALA A 222 12.47 23.04 5.47
CA ALA A 222 11.35 22.78 4.57
C ALA A 222 10.16 23.73 4.85
N LEU A 223 9.81 23.91 6.12
CA LEU A 223 8.76 24.86 6.54
C LEU A 223 9.11 26.30 6.18
N TRP A 224 10.37 26.70 6.35
CA TRP A 224 10.86 28.02 5.96
C TRP A 224 10.78 28.22 4.45
N GLN A 225 11.20 27.24 3.64
CA GLN A 225 11.05 27.28 2.18
C GLN A 225 9.58 27.39 1.76
N ILE A 226 8.70 26.61 2.37
CA ILE A 226 7.25 26.67 2.11
C ILE A 226 6.70 28.05 2.50
N ALA A 227 7.05 28.57 3.68
CA ALA A 227 6.58 29.87 4.15
C ALA A 227 7.11 31.04 3.30
N HIS A 228 8.38 30.99 2.91
CA HIS A 228 8.99 31.98 2.02
C HIS A 228 8.36 31.95 0.63
N PHE A 229 8.10 30.76 0.09
CA PHE A 229 7.43 30.56 -1.19
C PHE A 229 5.94 30.96 -1.14
N ALA A 230 5.29 30.81 0.02
CA ALA A 230 3.89 31.19 0.27
C ALA A 230 3.69 32.65 0.72
N ALA A 231 4.76 33.43 0.89
CA ALA A 231 4.71 34.81 1.41
C ALA A 231 4.11 35.86 0.43
N ILE A 232 3.68 35.44 -0.77
CA ILE A 232 2.93 36.29 -1.69
C ILE A 232 1.44 35.91 -1.57
N PRO A 233 0.57 36.82 -1.07
CA PRO A 233 -0.79 36.46 -0.69
C PRO A 233 -1.59 35.96 -1.90
N LEU A 234 -1.90 34.67 -1.90
CA LEU A 234 -3.00 34.13 -2.69
C LEU A 234 -4.28 34.73 -2.12
N GLY A 235 -5.12 35.34 -2.96
CA GLY A 235 -6.35 35.99 -2.50
C GLY A 235 -7.24 35.02 -1.71
N ALA A 236 -7.95 35.51 -0.70
CA ALA A 236 -8.81 34.68 0.17
C ALA A 236 -9.82 33.83 -0.64
N GLY A 237 -10.27 34.31 -1.80
CA GLY A 237 -11.13 33.57 -2.72
C GLY A 237 -10.49 32.30 -3.28
N GLU A 238 -9.18 32.30 -3.55
CA GLU A 238 -8.46 31.11 -4.03
C GLU A 238 -8.39 30.05 -2.93
N LEU A 239 -8.05 30.45 -1.70
CA LEU A 239 -8.02 29.54 -0.55
C LEU A 239 -9.39 28.87 -0.34
N ILE A 240 -10.48 29.66 -0.36
CA ILE A 240 -11.84 29.13 -0.24
C ILE A 240 -12.13 28.15 -1.39
N ASN A 241 -11.76 28.48 -2.63
CA ASN A 241 -11.97 27.61 -3.78
C ASN A 241 -11.30 26.25 -3.61
N VAL A 242 -10.02 26.24 -3.20
CA VAL A 242 -9.25 25.00 -2.98
C VAL A 242 -9.84 24.17 -1.85
N VAL A 243 -10.27 24.82 -0.76
CA VAL A 243 -10.91 24.13 0.37
C VAL A 243 -12.24 23.50 -0.03
N LEU A 244 -13.09 24.21 -0.80
CA LEU A 244 -14.36 23.66 -1.31
C LEU A 244 -14.14 22.47 -2.25
N ARG A 245 -13.12 22.55 -3.10
CA ARG A 245 -12.68 21.41 -3.93
C ARG A 245 -12.19 20.24 -3.09
N GLY A 246 -11.48 20.52 -2.00
CA GLY A 246 -11.09 19.54 -0.98
C GLY A 246 -12.28 18.81 -0.37
N PHE A 247 -13.34 19.53 0.00
CA PHE A 247 -14.58 18.93 0.49
C PHE A 247 -15.30 18.07 -0.57
N ALA A 248 -15.29 18.49 -1.83
CA ALA A 248 -15.88 17.70 -2.93
C ALA A 248 -15.14 16.36 -3.10
N THR A 249 -13.79 16.39 -3.13
CA THR A 249 -12.97 15.18 -3.18
C THR A 249 -13.16 14.30 -1.94
N LEU A 250 -13.16 14.89 -0.73
CA LEU A 250 -13.42 14.17 0.52
C LEU A 250 -14.76 13.43 0.46
N THR A 251 -15.81 14.11 0.00
CA THR A 251 -17.16 13.52 -0.08
C THR A 251 -17.16 12.31 -1.01
N ARG A 252 -16.52 12.40 -2.19
CA ARG A 252 -16.37 11.25 -3.09
C ARG A 252 -15.62 10.10 -2.43
N VAL A 253 -14.48 10.38 -1.79
CA VAL A 253 -13.69 9.35 -1.10
C VAL A 253 -14.53 8.66 -0.03
N LEU A 254 -15.23 9.40 0.82
CA LEU A 254 -16.07 8.82 1.88
C LEU A 254 -17.21 7.96 1.32
N VAL A 255 -17.92 8.45 0.29
CA VAL A 255 -19.01 7.72 -0.36
C VAL A 255 -18.50 6.44 -1.01
N LEU A 256 -17.39 6.51 -1.75
CA LEU A 256 -16.83 5.35 -2.44
C LEU A 256 -16.28 4.31 -1.47
N ILE A 257 -15.64 4.73 -0.38
CA ILE A 257 -15.20 3.81 0.68
C ILE A 257 -16.41 3.14 1.35
N ALA A 258 -17.49 3.87 1.61
CA ALA A 258 -18.72 3.29 2.16
C ALA A 258 -19.35 2.27 1.20
N LEU A 259 -19.42 2.58 -0.10
CA LEU A 259 -19.93 1.66 -1.13
C LEU A 259 -19.04 0.41 -1.27
N ALA A 260 -17.73 0.59 -1.36
CA ALA A 260 -16.78 -0.52 -1.40
C ALA A 260 -16.89 -1.40 -0.15
N SER A 261 -17.06 -0.80 1.03
CA SER A 261 -17.25 -1.53 2.29
C SER A 261 -18.56 -2.32 2.32
N ALA A 262 -19.65 -1.74 1.81
CA ALA A 262 -20.95 -2.42 1.73
C ALA A 262 -20.88 -3.70 0.87
N ILE A 263 -20.01 -3.72 -0.15
CA ILE A 263 -19.82 -4.87 -1.04
C ILE A 263 -18.79 -5.84 -0.48
N TRP A 264 -17.59 -5.35 -0.16
CA TRP A 264 -16.45 -6.21 0.15
C TRP A 264 -16.42 -6.72 1.59
N THR A 265 -17.05 -6.03 2.55
CA THR A 265 -17.08 -6.54 3.93
C THR A 265 -17.91 -7.83 4.04
N PRO A 266 -19.13 -7.94 3.46
CA PRO A 266 -19.86 -9.20 3.44
C PRO A 266 -19.15 -10.31 2.67
N ILE A 267 -18.60 -9.98 1.48
CA ILE A 267 -17.86 -10.95 0.65
C ILE A 267 -16.62 -11.45 1.40
N GLY A 268 -15.86 -10.55 2.01
CA GLY A 268 -14.64 -10.88 2.74
C GLY A 268 -14.92 -11.76 3.96
N ILE A 269 -16.00 -11.48 4.70
CA ILE A 269 -16.43 -12.33 5.81
C ILE A 269 -16.81 -13.73 5.29
N TYR A 270 -17.62 -13.79 4.22
CA TYR A 270 -18.04 -15.07 3.65
C TYR A 270 -16.87 -15.92 3.13
N VAL A 271 -15.89 -15.29 2.49
CA VAL A 271 -14.68 -15.94 1.97
C VAL A 271 -13.74 -16.35 3.09
N GLY A 272 -13.46 -15.46 4.05
CA GLY A 272 -12.51 -15.71 5.14
C GLY A 272 -12.96 -16.79 6.13
N LEU A 273 -14.27 -16.99 6.28
CA LEU A 273 -14.81 -18.08 7.11
C LEU A 273 -14.70 -19.47 6.46
N ARG A 274 -14.35 -19.55 5.17
CA ARG A 274 -14.33 -20.80 4.39
C ARG A 274 -12.95 -21.04 3.76
N PRO A 275 -12.13 -21.95 4.32
CA PRO A 275 -10.77 -22.20 3.83
C PRO A 275 -10.71 -22.53 2.33
N HIS A 276 -11.59 -23.41 1.85
CA HIS A 276 -11.65 -23.77 0.42
C HIS A 276 -11.93 -22.58 -0.50
N LEU A 277 -12.82 -21.67 -0.09
CA LEU A 277 -13.16 -20.50 -0.89
C LEU A 277 -12.01 -19.49 -0.88
N SER A 278 -11.36 -19.32 0.27
CA SER A 278 -10.15 -18.50 0.41
C SER A 278 -9.02 -18.97 -0.51
N ARG A 279 -8.78 -20.28 -0.63
CA ARG A 279 -7.75 -20.86 -1.52
C ARG A 279 -7.95 -20.50 -3.01
N ILE A 280 -9.19 -20.26 -3.43
CA ILE A 280 -9.53 -19.92 -4.82
C ILE A 280 -9.61 -18.39 -5.01
N VAL A 281 -10.31 -17.71 -4.09
CA VAL A 281 -10.61 -16.28 -4.23
C VAL A 281 -9.37 -15.42 -3.95
N GLN A 282 -8.53 -15.78 -2.98
CA GLN A 282 -7.37 -14.96 -2.65
C GLN A 282 -6.40 -14.82 -3.84
N PRO A 283 -5.98 -15.88 -4.56
CA PRO A 283 -5.10 -15.73 -5.72
C PRO A 283 -5.71 -14.87 -6.83
N VAL A 284 -7.01 -15.03 -7.11
CA VAL A 284 -7.71 -14.22 -8.13
C VAL A 284 -7.79 -12.76 -7.69
N ALA A 285 -8.17 -12.49 -6.45
CA ALA A 285 -8.22 -11.14 -5.90
C ALA A 285 -6.83 -10.51 -5.87
N GLN A 286 -5.78 -11.26 -5.52
CA GLN A 286 -4.38 -10.79 -5.52
C GLN A 286 -3.97 -10.36 -6.93
N PHE A 287 -4.23 -11.23 -7.91
CA PHE A 287 -3.96 -10.94 -9.31
C PHE A 287 -4.69 -9.68 -9.80
N LEU A 288 -6.00 -9.57 -9.54
CA LEU A 288 -6.80 -8.39 -9.90
C LEU A 288 -6.34 -7.13 -9.16
N SER A 289 -5.91 -7.27 -7.90
CA SER A 289 -5.40 -6.15 -7.11
C SER A 289 -4.04 -5.66 -7.58
N ALA A 290 -3.18 -6.55 -8.09
CA ALA A 290 -1.88 -6.21 -8.65
C ALA A 290 -2.01 -5.46 -9.99
N PHE A 291 -3.15 -5.59 -10.66
CA PHE A 291 -3.40 -4.89 -11.92
C PHE A 291 -3.58 -3.38 -11.70
N PRO A 292 -2.76 -2.53 -12.35
CA PRO A 292 -2.84 -1.08 -12.17
C PRO A 292 -4.16 -0.53 -12.74
N ALA A 293 -5.00 -0.01 -11.85
CA ALA A 293 -6.36 0.42 -12.18
C ALA A 293 -6.42 1.55 -13.22
N ASN A 294 -5.40 2.41 -13.29
CA ASN A 294 -5.32 3.49 -14.28
C ASN A 294 -5.22 3.00 -15.73
N LEU A 295 -4.77 1.76 -15.97
CA LEU A 295 -4.82 1.16 -17.31
C LEU A 295 -6.25 0.97 -17.83
N LEU A 296 -7.22 0.83 -16.92
CA LEU A 296 -8.64 0.72 -17.28
C LEU A 296 -9.31 2.08 -17.50
N PHE A 297 -8.67 3.19 -17.07
CA PHE A 297 -9.28 4.52 -17.16
C PHE A 297 -9.65 4.88 -18.59
N PRO A 298 -8.79 4.70 -19.62
CA PRO A 298 -9.15 5.07 -20.99
C PRO A 298 -10.40 4.35 -21.52
N ILE A 299 -10.60 3.08 -21.14
CA ILE A 299 -11.80 2.32 -21.52
C ILE A 299 -13.03 2.97 -20.88
N VAL A 300 -13.00 3.17 -19.56
CA VAL A 300 -14.14 3.77 -18.83
C VAL A 300 -14.41 5.20 -19.31
N VAL A 301 -13.37 6.00 -19.49
CA VAL A 301 -13.47 7.38 -19.97
C VAL A 301 -14.01 7.43 -21.40
N SER A 302 -13.63 6.51 -22.27
CA SER A 302 -14.20 6.44 -23.62
C SER A 302 -15.72 6.20 -23.58
N LEU A 303 -16.21 5.40 -22.64
CA LEU A 303 -17.65 5.18 -22.41
C LEU A 303 -18.32 6.43 -21.83
N ILE A 304 -17.68 7.12 -20.89
CA ILE A 304 -18.19 8.39 -20.32
C ILE A 304 -18.35 9.44 -21.42
N VAL A 305 -17.35 9.58 -22.31
CA VAL A 305 -17.42 10.47 -23.47
C VAL A 305 -18.52 10.05 -24.44
N MET A 306 -18.58 8.75 -24.78
CA MET A 306 -19.55 8.20 -25.73
C MET A 306 -21.00 8.44 -25.28
N TRP A 307 -21.27 8.23 -24.00
CA TRP A 307 -22.61 8.39 -23.41
C TRP A 307 -22.85 9.77 -22.78
N LYS A 308 -21.91 10.71 -22.92
CA LYS A 308 -21.98 12.08 -22.37
C LYS A 308 -22.33 12.10 -20.87
N LEU A 309 -21.76 11.17 -20.12
CA LEU A 309 -22.04 11.00 -18.69
C LEU A 309 -21.38 12.12 -17.87
N ASN A 310 -22.01 12.51 -16.75
CA ASN A 310 -21.51 13.58 -15.90
C ASN A 310 -20.16 13.20 -15.25
N PRO A 311 -19.07 13.94 -15.54
CA PRO A 311 -17.73 13.62 -15.00
C PRO A 311 -17.66 13.66 -13.47
N ASN A 312 -18.44 14.54 -12.81
CA ASN A 312 -18.44 14.66 -11.35
C ASN A 312 -18.91 13.39 -10.63
N ILE A 313 -19.67 12.54 -11.33
CA ILE A 313 -20.18 11.27 -10.83
C ILE A 313 -19.31 10.14 -11.36
N TRP A 314 -19.18 10.04 -12.69
CA TRP A 314 -18.67 8.84 -13.35
C TRP A 314 -17.14 8.72 -13.38
N LEU A 315 -16.40 9.79 -13.10
CA LEU A 315 -14.96 9.68 -12.82
C LEU A 315 -14.69 9.18 -11.39
N SER A 316 -15.64 9.34 -10.47
CA SER A 316 -15.44 9.01 -9.06
C SER A 316 -15.11 7.53 -8.81
N PRO A 317 -15.80 6.54 -9.41
CA PRO A 317 -15.48 5.12 -9.21
C PRO A 317 -14.01 4.77 -9.51
N LEU A 318 -13.38 5.48 -10.45
CA LEU A 318 -11.97 5.27 -10.82
C LEU A 318 -11.02 5.49 -9.63
N MET A 319 -11.41 6.30 -8.64
CA MET A 319 -10.62 6.58 -7.43
C MET A 319 -10.49 5.37 -6.51
N VAL A 320 -11.46 4.44 -6.53
CA VAL A 320 -11.49 3.30 -5.59
C VAL A 320 -11.18 1.95 -6.25
N LEU A 321 -11.11 1.90 -7.59
CA LEU A 321 -10.89 0.66 -8.35
C LEU A 321 -9.66 -0.13 -7.89
N GLY A 322 -8.54 0.56 -7.64
CA GLY A 322 -7.30 -0.06 -7.17
C GLY A 322 -7.19 -0.19 -5.66
N THR A 323 -8.02 0.51 -4.88
CA THR A 323 -7.86 0.63 -3.41
C THR A 323 -8.88 -0.18 -2.62
N GLN A 324 -10.01 -0.55 -3.24
CA GLN A 324 -11.03 -1.40 -2.63
C GLN A 324 -10.49 -2.75 -2.11
N TRP A 325 -9.42 -3.27 -2.73
CA TRP A 325 -8.80 -4.54 -2.37
C TRP A 325 -8.23 -4.54 -0.94
N TYR A 326 -7.79 -3.38 -0.43
CA TYR A 326 -7.34 -3.27 0.96
C TYR A 326 -8.45 -3.63 1.95
N ILE A 327 -9.70 -3.26 1.66
CA ILE A 327 -10.86 -3.63 2.48
C ILE A 327 -11.08 -5.14 2.41
N LEU A 328 -11.16 -5.70 1.20
CA LEU A 328 -11.39 -7.13 1.01
C LEU A 328 -10.35 -7.99 1.74
N PHE A 329 -9.06 -7.74 1.52
CA PHE A 329 -8.00 -8.57 2.11
C PHE A 329 -7.94 -8.48 3.63
N ASN A 330 -8.09 -7.28 4.19
CA ASN A 330 -8.09 -7.13 5.64
C ASN A 330 -9.32 -7.82 6.25
N VAL A 331 -10.50 -7.68 5.64
CA VAL A 331 -11.71 -8.36 6.11
C VAL A 331 -11.58 -9.88 6.01
N ILE A 332 -11.01 -10.43 4.92
CA ILE A 332 -10.72 -11.86 4.81
C ILE A 332 -9.80 -12.29 5.95
N ALA A 333 -8.71 -11.58 6.19
CA ALA A 333 -7.76 -11.89 7.27
C ALA A 333 -8.43 -11.89 8.65
N GLY A 334 -9.26 -10.88 8.94
CA GLY A 334 -10.00 -10.80 10.21
C GLY A 334 -11.05 -11.90 10.37
N ALA A 335 -11.70 -12.29 9.27
CA ALA A 335 -12.69 -13.37 9.29
C ALA A 335 -12.04 -14.75 9.44
N SER A 336 -10.88 -14.95 8.82
CA SER A 336 -10.07 -16.17 8.97
C SER A 336 -9.47 -16.29 10.37
N ALA A 337 -9.13 -15.18 11.01
CA ALA A 337 -8.65 -15.14 12.40
C ALA A 337 -9.77 -15.32 13.45
N LEU A 338 -11.05 -15.40 13.05
CA LEU A 338 -12.15 -15.62 14.00
C LEU A 338 -12.06 -17.03 14.60
N PRO A 339 -11.84 -17.16 15.93
CA PRO A 339 -11.68 -18.45 16.61
C PRO A 339 -12.86 -19.39 16.34
N HIS A 340 -12.57 -20.67 16.17
CA HIS A 340 -13.58 -21.70 15.92
C HIS A 340 -14.57 -21.82 17.08
N GLU A 341 -14.11 -21.64 18.32
CA GLU A 341 -14.92 -21.73 19.54
C GLU A 341 -16.03 -20.67 19.59
N LEU A 342 -15.78 -19.47 19.04
CA LEU A 342 -16.82 -18.43 18.95
C LEU A 342 -17.91 -18.80 17.94
N ARG A 343 -17.56 -19.54 16.89
CA ARG A 343 -18.52 -20.04 15.91
C ARG A 343 -19.36 -21.16 16.51
N ASP A 344 -18.70 -22.13 17.15
CA ASP A 344 -19.37 -23.24 17.83
C ASP A 344 -20.29 -22.75 18.95
N ALA A 345 -19.86 -21.77 19.73
CA ALA A 345 -20.71 -21.12 20.73
C ALA A 345 -21.93 -20.44 20.09
N SER A 346 -21.73 -19.73 18.97
CA SER A 346 -22.82 -19.07 18.25
C SER A 346 -23.85 -20.08 17.72
N ASP A 347 -23.38 -21.22 17.22
CA ASP A 347 -24.23 -22.31 16.73
C ASP A 347 -24.98 -23.00 17.88
N ASN A 348 -24.32 -23.23 19.02
CA ASN A 348 -24.96 -23.75 20.24
C ASN A 348 -26.05 -22.83 20.78
N PHE A 349 -25.82 -21.51 20.78
CA PHE A 349 -26.83 -20.50 21.15
C PHE A 349 -27.85 -20.21 20.03
N GLN A 350 -27.77 -20.91 18.89
CA GLN A 350 -28.65 -20.73 17.73
C GLN A 350 -28.69 -19.27 17.21
N ILE A 351 -27.57 -18.55 17.32
CA ILE A 351 -27.45 -17.18 16.85
C ILE A 351 -27.39 -17.18 15.32
N LYS A 352 -28.46 -16.75 14.66
CA LYS A 352 -28.59 -16.76 13.18
C LYS A 352 -28.93 -15.39 12.60
N GLY A 353 -28.76 -15.26 11.28
CA GLY A 353 -29.18 -14.10 10.51
C GLY A 353 -28.54 -12.80 10.99
N TRP A 354 -29.34 -11.74 11.14
CA TRP A 354 -28.85 -10.42 11.51
C TRP A 354 -28.19 -10.35 12.89
N LEU A 355 -28.65 -11.18 13.85
CA LEU A 355 -28.06 -11.20 15.18
C LEU A 355 -26.61 -11.69 15.12
N TRP A 356 -26.33 -12.70 14.31
CA TRP A 356 -24.98 -13.21 14.08
C TRP A 356 -24.08 -12.15 13.45
N TRP A 357 -24.56 -11.44 12.43
CA TRP A 357 -23.81 -10.34 11.82
C TRP A 357 -23.47 -9.24 12.83
N ARG A 358 -24.45 -8.79 13.60
CA ARG A 358 -24.30 -7.67 14.55
C ARG A 358 -23.47 -8.02 15.78
N LYS A 359 -23.53 -9.27 16.26
CA LYS A 359 -22.93 -9.67 17.54
C LYS A 359 -21.67 -10.53 17.41
N VAL A 360 -21.43 -11.15 16.26
CA VAL A 360 -20.32 -12.08 16.05
C VAL A 360 -19.42 -11.56 14.93
N ALA A 361 -19.92 -11.57 13.68
CA ALA A 361 -19.07 -11.35 12.51
C ALA A 361 -18.53 -9.92 12.40
N LEU A 362 -19.39 -8.89 12.42
CA LEU A 362 -18.96 -7.51 12.28
C LEU A 362 -18.06 -7.07 13.44
N PRO A 363 -18.39 -7.33 14.72
CA PRO A 363 -17.49 -7.05 15.84
C PRO A 363 -16.09 -7.66 15.67
N ALA A 364 -16.00 -8.94 15.30
CA ALA A 364 -14.72 -9.64 15.19
C ALA A 364 -13.84 -9.10 14.05
N VAL A 365 -14.43 -8.82 12.89
CA VAL A 365 -13.71 -8.27 11.74
C VAL A 365 -13.40 -6.77 11.88
N PHE A 366 -14.09 -6.06 12.78
CA PHE A 366 -14.05 -4.60 12.83
C PHE A 366 -12.64 -3.99 12.89
N PRO A 367 -11.69 -4.46 13.72
CA PRO A 367 -10.33 -3.92 13.74
C PRO A 367 -9.62 -4.05 12.39
N TYR A 368 -9.76 -5.19 11.73
CA TYR A 368 -9.18 -5.44 10.41
C TYR A 368 -9.86 -4.57 9.34
N TYR A 369 -11.18 -4.49 9.36
CA TYR A 369 -11.94 -3.61 8.48
C TYR A 369 -11.46 -2.15 8.58
N VAL A 370 -11.27 -1.63 9.80
CA VAL A 370 -10.78 -0.25 10.01
C VAL A 370 -9.40 -0.08 9.38
N THR A 371 -8.47 -1.02 9.59
CA THR A 371 -7.15 -1.01 8.95
C THR A 371 -7.27 -0.98 7.42
N GLY A 372 -8.10 -1.85 6.84
CA GLY A 372 -8.34 -1.89 5.40
C GLY A 372 -8.95 -0.60 4.84
N ALA A 373 -9.92 -0.03 5.54
CA ALA A 373 -10.62 1.19 5.13
C ALA A 373 -9.72 2.44 5.22
N ILE A 374 -8.85 2.54 6.25
CA ILE A 374 -7.84 3.60 6.37
C ILE A 374 -6.90 3.56 5.16
N THR A 375 -6.36 2.38 4.85
CA THR A 375 -5.41 2.22 3.74
C THR A 375 -6.07 2.47 2.38
N ALA A 376 -7.30 1.97 2.18
CA ALA A 376 -8.07 2.24 0.98
C ALA A 376 -8.37 3.74 0.81
N SER A 377 -8.70 4.45 1.90
CA SER A 377 -8.94 5.89 1.88
C SER A 377 -7.67 6.64 1.50
N GLY A 378 -6.51 6.30 2.09
CA GLY A 378 -5.22 6.89 1.73
C GLY A 378 -4.88 6.74 0.25
N GLY A 379 -5.06 5.53 -0.32
CA GLY A 379 -4.87 5.31 -1.75
C GLY A 379 -5.86 6.10 -2.61
N SER A 380 -7.12 6.24 -2.17
CA SER A 380 -8.17 6.92 -2.94
C SER A 380 -7.93 8.42 -3.06
N TRP A 381 -7.32 9.04 -2.04
CA TRP A 381 -6.85 10.43 -2.10
C TRP A 381 -5.79 10.62 -3.19
N ASN A 382 -4.81 9.72 -3.29
CA ASN A 382 -3.79 9.79 -4.34
C ASN A 382 -4.40 9.53 -5.73
N ALA A 383 -5.27 8.54 -5.84
CA ALA A 383 -5.97 8.22 -7.09
C ALA A 383 -6.88 9.37 -7.56
N ALA A 384 -7.41 10.19 -6.63
CA ALA A 384 -8.21 11.37 -6.95
C ALA A 384 -7.49 12.35 -7.89
N ILE A 385 -6.18 12.54 -7.71
CA ILE A 385 -5.39 13.48 -8.52
C ILE A 385 -5.45 13.08 -10.00
N VAL A 386 -5.35 11.77 -10.26
CA VAL A 386 -5.35 11.20 -11.62
C VAL A 386 -6.77 10.97 -12.14
N ALA A 387 -7.74 10.68 -11.26
CA ALA A 387 -9.10 10.34 -11.66
C ALA A 387 -9.98 11.57 -11.92
N GLU A 388 -9.77 12.69 -11.21
CA GLU A 388 -10.64 13.88 -11.31
C GLU A 388 -10.43 14.69 -12.60
N ILE A 389 -9.36 14.42 -13.35
CA ILE A 389 -9.15 14.99 -14.67
C ILE A 389 -8.50 13.96 -15.57
N VAL A 390 -9.19 13.62 -16.66
CA VAL A 390 -8.70 12.61 -17.62
C VAL A 390 -8.96 13.09 -19.04
N GLU A 391 -8.04 12.76 -19.93
CA GLU A 391 -8.10 13.13 -21.34
C GLU A 391 -8.48 11.92 -22.21
N TRP A 392 -9.20 12.19 -23.30
CA TRP A 392 -9.53 11.23 -24.34
C TRP A 392 -9.49 11.91 -25.71
N GLY A 393 -8.32 11.86 -26.35
CA GLY A 393 -7.93 12.73 -27.46
C GLY A 393 -8.23 14.20 -27.13
N HIS A 394 -9.04 14.88 -27.95
CA HIS A 394 -9.41 16.29 -27.71
C HIS A 394 -10.42 16.53 -26.58
N ASN A 395 -10.98 15.49 -25.96
CA ASN A 395 -11.95 15.66 -24.88
C ASN A 395 -11.24 15.58 -23.52
N THR A 396 -11.27 16.67 -22.77
CA THR A 396 -10.82 16.68 -21.37
C THR A 396 -12.04 16.61 -20.46
N LEU A 397 -12.17 15.50 -19.73
CA LEU A 397 -13.20 15.35 -18.71
C LEU A 397 -12.66 15.85 -17.38
N ARG A 398 -13.42 16.73 -16.71
CA ARG A 398 -13.03 17.35 -15.45
C ARG A 398 -14.14 17.22 -14.41
N ALA A 399 -13.81 16.60 -13.29
CA ALA A 399 -14.61 16.64 -12.08
C ALA A 399 -14.17 17.83 -11.22
N TYR A 400 -15.12 18.51 -10.58
CA TYR A 400 -14.84 19.54 -9.60
C TYR A 400 -14.25 18.90 -8.34
N GLY A 401 -12.94 19.05 -8.13
CA GLY A 401 -12.26 18.51 -6.97
C GLY A 401 -10.81 18.99 -6.85
N LEU A 402 -10.15 18.60 -5.77
CA LEU A 402 -8.81 19.03 -5.41
C LEU A 402 -7.74 18.45 -6.35
N GLY A 403 -7.95 17.24 -6.86
CA GLY A 403 -7.10 16.61 -7.86
C GLY A 403 -7.07 17.40 -9.16
N SER A 404 -8.26 17.76 -9.68
CA SER A 404 -8.35 18.61 -10.88
C SER A 404 -7.63 19.96 -10.72
N TYR A 405 -7.66 20.53 -9.52
CA TYR A 405 -6.99 21.79 -9.21
C TYR A 405 -5.47 21.66 -9.21
N ILE A 406 -4.93 20.60 -8.60
CA ILE A 406 -3.49 20.33 -8.59
C ILE A 406 -2.99 20.08 -10.01
N THR A 407 -3.72 19.28 -10.79
CA THR A 407 -3.32 18.95 -12.17
C THR A 407 -3.40 20.16 -13.09
N ASP A 408 -4.46 20.97 -13.01
CA ASP A 408 -4.56 22.22 -13.78
C ASP A 408 -3.39 23.18 -13.45
N ALA A 409 -3.05 23.31 -12.17
CA ALA A 409 -1.90 24.09 -11.74
C ALA A 409 -0.57 23.52 -12.25
N SER A 410 -0.45 22.18 -12.31
CA SER A 410 0.72 21.48 -12.83
C SER A 410 0.90 21.71 -14.33
N THR A 411 -0.17 21.57 -15.11
CA THR A 411 -0.17 21.87 -16.55
C THR A 411 0.11 23.35 -16.82
N ALA A 412 -0.38 24.26 -15.99
CA ALA A 412 -0.07 25.69 -16.10
C ALA A 412 1.35 26.07 -15.63
N GLY A 413 2.07 25.16 -14.96
CA GLY A 413 3.36 25.47 -14.33
C GLY A 413 3.25 26.40 -13.11
N ASP A 414 2.06 26.54 -12.53
CA ASP A 414 1.81 27.37 -11.35
C ASP A 414 2.15 26.62 -10.07
N PHE A 415 3.45 26.58 -9.76
CA PHE A 415 3.97 25.91 -8.56
C PHE A 415 3.34 26.42 -7.25
N ARG A 416 2.82 27.66 -7.21
CA ARG A 416 2.17 28.22 -6.01
C ARG A 416 0.85 27.51 -5.75
N LYS A 417 0.03 27.36 -6.79
CA LYS A 417 -1.22 26.62 -6.71
C LYS A 417 -1.01 25.12 -6.45
N ILE A 418 0.04 24.53 -7.02
CA ILE A 418 0.43 23.15 -6.72
C ILE A 418 0.71 22.98 -5.22
N VAL A 419 1.57 23.84 -4.65
CA VAL A 419 1.91 23.80 -3.22
C VAL A 419 0.67 24.02 -2.35
N LEU A 420 -0.19 25.00 -2.68
CA LEU A 420 -1.44 25.23 -1.96
C LEU A 420 -2.36 23.99 -2.01
N GLY A 421 -2.54 23.39 -3.19
CA GLY A 421 -3.38 22.20 -3.36
C GLY A 421 -2.86 21.02 -2.54
N ILE A 422 -1.56 20.75 -2.58
CA ILE A 422 -0.92 19.67 -1.80
C ILE A 422 -1.01 19.96 -0.28
N ALA A 423 -0.85 21.21 0.14
CA ALA A 423 -0.97 21.61 1.54
C ALA A 423 -2.41 21.40 2.05
N VAL A 424 -3.42 21.83 1.28
CA VAL A 424 -4.83 21.60 1.62
C VAL A 424 -5.14 20.11 1.63
N MET A 425 -4.67 19.34 0.64
CA MET A 425 -4.86 17.89 0.61
C MET A 425 -4.30 17.22 1.86
N SER A 426 -3.06 17.57 2.21
CA SER A 426 -2.37 17.06 3.40
C SER A 426 -3.10 17.44 4.68
N PHE A 427 -3.60 18.67 4.78
CA PHE A 427 -4.43 19.12 5.90
C PHE A 427 -5.69 18.26 6.04
N PHE A 428 -6.45 18.06 4.96
CA PHE A 428 -7.65 17.22 4.97
C PHE A 428 -7.34 15.78 5.39
N VAL A 429 -6.31 15.16 4.81
CA VAL A 429 -5.90 13.79 5.16
C VAL A 429 -5.52 13.69 6.64
N VAL A 430 -4.75 14.63 7.17
CA VAL A 430 -4.35 14.66 8.59
C VAL A 430 -5.56 14.86 9.51
N VAL A 431 -6.46 15.78 9.17
CA VAL A 431 -7.66 16.07 9.95
C VAL A 431 -8.59 14.85 9.99
N VAL A 432 -8.87 14.23 8.85
CA VAL A 432 -9.68 13.01 8.77
C VAL A 432 -9.00 11.87 9.54
N ASN A 433 -7.69 11.70 9.39
CA ASN A 433 -6.96 10.70 10.14
C ASN A 433 -7.05 10.91 11.66
N ARG A 434 -6.93 12.16 12.11
CA ARG A 434 -6.92 12.49 13.54
C ARG A 434 -8.31 12.45 14.18
N LEU A 435 -9.33 12.93 13.47
CA LEU A 435 -10.68 13.09 14.01
C LEU A 435 -11.59 11.88 13.75
N PHE A 436 -11.33 11.11 12.69
CA PHE A 436 -12.16 9.98 12.31
C PHE A 436 -11.42 8.65 12.46
N TRP A 437 -10.32 8.44 11.74
CA TRP A 437 -9.66 7.14 11.68
C TRP A 437 -9.01 6.70 12.99
N ARG A 438 -8.22 7.57 13.63
CA ARG A 438 -7.51 7.24 14.87
C ARG A 438 -8.45 6.94 16.05
N PRO A 439 -9.51 7.73 16.30
CA PRO A 439 -10.52 7.37 17.30
C PRO A 439 -11.22 6.04 17.00
N LEU A 440 -11.55 5.78 15.74
CA LEU A 440 -12.20 4.54 15.32
C LEU A 440 -11.30 3.33 15.53
N TYR A 441 -10.02 3.45 15.20
CA TYR A 441 -9.00 2.42 15.43
C TYR A 441 -8.85 2.11 16.92
N TRP A 442 -8.75 3.13 17.77
CA TRP A 442 -8.67 2.94 19.22
C TRP A 442 -9.93 2.35 19.84
N TYR A 443 -11.09 2.65 19.28
CA TYR A 443 -12.34 2.01 19.69
C TYR A 443 -12.35 0.54 19.29
N ALA A 444 -11.88 0.22 18.08
CA ALA A 444 -11.75 -1.14 17.60
C ALA A 444 -10.82 -1.97 18.48
N GLU A 445 -9.63 -1.43 18.78
CA GLU A 445 -8.63 -2.10 19.61
C GLU A 445 -9.10 -2.32 21.05
N ARG A 446 -9.80 -1.36 21.66
CA ARG A 446 -10.27 -1.49 23.05
C ARG A 446 -11.46 -2.44 23.21
N LYS A 447 -12.35 -2.51 22.22
CA LYS A 447 -13.63 -3.20 22.35
C LYS A 447 -13.65 -4.59 21.72
N PHE A 448 -12.89 -4.79 20.65
CA PHE A 448 -13.01 -5.99 19.80
C PHE A 448 -11.71 -6.77 19.65
N ARG A 449 -10.64 -6.40 20.35
CA ARG A 449 -9.41 -7.18 20.36
C ARG A 449 -9.65 -8.51 21.08
N LEU A 450 -9.53 -9.59 20.33
CA LEU A 450 -9.56 -10.96 20.83
C LEU A 450 -8.09 -11.39 21.03
N GLY A 451 -7.50 -11.08 22.20
CA GLY A 451 -6.09 -11.37 22.54
C GLY A 451 -5.08 -10.38 21.98
#